data_AF-A0A4Y2ER26-F1
#
_entry.id   AF-A0A4Y2ER26-F1
#
_cell.length_a   1.000
_cell.length_b   1.000
_cell.length_c   1.000
_cell.angle_alpha   90.00
_cell.angle_beta   90.00
_cell.angle_gamma   90.00
#
_symmetry.space_group_name_H-M   'P 1'
#
loop_
_entity.id
_entity.type
_entity.pdbx_description
1 polymer ?
#
loop_
_entity_poly.entity_id
_entity_poly.type
_entity_poly.pdbx_seq_one_letter_code
_entity_poly.pdbx_strand_id
1 'polypeptide(L)'
;MQRGVKKLIGLYASWRTRQKNSKNMKQDIFRRLQNEFEESLDNLFDIAHADAFQLIKIEEDKIFLLRLRGIGRESYLGGIDKKLSEKYEKMLEKKKIEEKRREKNKFLASTFSAVSYVS
;
A
#
# COMPACT_ATOMS: atom_id res chain seq x y z
N MET A 1 6.06 -16.68 -7.05
CA MET A 1 5.61 -16.82 -5.65
C MET A 1 6.38 -17.84 -4.80
N GLN A 2 6.68 -19.06 -5.29
CA GLN A 2 7.28 -20.12 -4.45
C GLN A 2 8.67 -19.81 -3.85
N ARG A 3 9.50 -19.00 -4.53
CA ARG A 3 10.87 -18.69 -4.09
C ARG A 3 10.92 -17.76 -2.86
N GLY A 4 10.05 -16.76 -2.82
CA GLY A 4 9.92 -15.84 -1.69
C GLY A 4 9.40 -16.51 -0.43
N VAL A 5 8.38 -17.37 -0.57
CA VAL A 5 7.80 -18.14 0.55
C VAL A 5 8.85 -19.08 1.17
N LYS A 6 9.61 -19.81 0.34
CA LYS A 6 10.71 -20.67 0.84
C LYS A 6 11.77 -19.87 1.61
N LYS A 7 12.14 -18.69 1.11
CA LYS A 7 13.13 -17.83 1.78
C LYS A 7 12.60 -17.25 3.10
N LEU A 8 11.32 -16.86 3.15
CA LEU A 8 10.65 -16.41 4.36
C LEU A 8 10.60 -17.51 5.44
N ILE A 9 10.27 -18.75 5.05
CA ILE A 9 10.28 -19.90 5.97
C ILE A 9 11.68 -20.12 6.55
N GLY A 10 12.72 -20.04 5.72
CA GLY A 10 14.12 -20.16 6.16
C GLY A 10 14.55 -19.04 7.12
N LEU A 11 14.15 -17.79 6.85
CA LEU A 11 14.40 -16.66 7.75
C LEU A 11 13.69 -16.83 9.09
N TYR A 12 12.44 -17.28 9.08
CA TYR A 12 11.67 -17.56 10.30
C TYR A 12 12.34 -18.65 11.15
N ALA A 13 12.77 -19.75 10.53
CA ALA A 13 13.48 -20.83 11.24
C ALA A 13 14.79 -20.34 11.86
N SER A 14 15.53 -19.50 11.13
CA SER A 14 16.78 -18.88 11.60
C SER A 14 16.53 -17.96 12.80
N TRP A 15 15.50 -17.11 12.72
CA TRP A 15 15.09 -16.24 13.81
C TRP A 15 14.65 -17.03 15.05
N ARG A 16 13.84 -18.08 14.90
CA ARG A 16 13.41 -18.94 16.02
C ARG A 16 14.57 -19.63 16.71
N THR A 17 15.57 -20.08 15.95
CA THR A 17 16.79 -20.69 16.50
C THR A 17 17.58 -19.66 17.31
N ARG A 18 17.75 -18.45 16.77
CA ARG A 18 18.43 -17.34 17.46
C ARG A 18 17.69 -16.91 18.74
N GLN A 19 16.37 -16.89 18.71
CA GLN A 19 15.54 -16.55 19.87
C GLN A 19 15.70 -17.57 21.01
N LYS A 20 15.80 -18.87 20.69
CA LYS A 20 16.06 -19.92 21.70
C LYS A 20 17.44 -19.81 22.33
N ASN A 21 18.44 -19.39 21.55
CA ASN A 21 19.83 -19.30 21.99
C ASN A 21 20.21 -17.93 22.58
N SER A 22 19.28 -16.95 22.59
CA SER A 22 19.57 -15.56 22.96
C SER A 22 20.09 -15.39 24.38
N LYS A 23 19.61 -16.19 25.33
CA LYS A 23 20.00 -16.12 26.75
C LYS A 23 21.41 -16.65 27.02
N ASN A 24 21.97 -17.45 26.11
CA ASN A 24 23.26 -18.11 26.29
C ASN A 24 24.36 -17.47 25.40
N MET A 25 24.03 -16.43 24.63
CA MET A 25 24.93 -15.86 23.64
C MET A 25 25.55 -14.55 24.12
N LYS A 26 26.83 -14.35 23.82
CA LYS A 26 27.53 -13.09 24.14
C LYS A 26 26.87 -11.92 23.41
N GLN A 27 26.76 -10.79 24.09
CA GLN A 27 26.00 -9.61 23.66
C GLN A 27 26.49 -9.04 22.31
N ASP A 28 27.79 -9.04 22.04
CA ASP A 28 28.35 -8.57 20.77
C ASP A 28 28.02 -9.49 19.59
N ILE A 29 28.04 -10.80 19.82
CA ILE A 29 27.65 -11.78 18.80
C ILE A 29 26.15 -11.62 18.51
N PHE A 30 25.34 -11.37 19.55
CA PHE A 30 23.91 -11.12 19.39
C PHE A 30 23.62 -9.88 18.56
N ARG A 31 24.29 -8.76 18.86
CA ARG A 31 24.16 -7.51 18.11
C ARG A 31 24.55 -7.68 16.64
N ARG A 32 25.68 -8.34 16.36
CA ARG A 32 26.11 -8.62 14.98
C ARG A 32 25.09 -9.44 14.21
N LEU A 33 24.60 -10.52 14.82
CA LEU A 33 23.64 -11.41 14.17
C LEU A 33 22.26 -10.76 13.98
N GLN A 34 21.88 -9.83 14.84
CA GLN A 34 20.68 -9.03 14.66
C GLN A 34 20.83 -8.09 13.47
N ASN A 35 21.96 -7.40 13.33
CA ASN A 35 22.24 -6.56 12.17
C ASN A 35 22.22 -7.38 10.87
N GLU A 36 22.89 -8.54 10.84
CA GLU A 36 22.87 -9.43 9.67
C GLU A 36 21.44 -9.92 9.35
N PHE A 37 20.59 -10.13 10.37
CA PHE A 37 19.19 -10.51 10.16
C PHE A 37 18.36 -9.34 9.60
N GLU A 38 18.52 -8.13 10.13
CA GLU A 38 17.86 -6.92 9.64
C GLU A 38 18.24 -6.63 8.18
N GLU A 39 19.53 -6.70 7.83
CA GLU A 39 20.00 -6.58 6.44
C GLU A 39 19.42 -7.67 5.53
N SER A 40 19.24 -8.89 6.03
CA SER A 40 18.65 -9.98 5.26
C SER A 40 17.16 -9.78 4.96
N LEU A 41 16.45 -9.03 5.82
CA LEU A 41 15.05 -8.67 5.61
C LEU A 41 14.89 -7.64 4.50
N ASP A 42 15.80 -6.66 4.42
CA ASP A 42 15.79 -5.67 3.32
C ASP A 42 15.96 -6.36 1.96
N ASN A 43 16.84 -7.36 1.90
CA ASN A 43 17.07 -8.18 0.70
C ASN A 43 15.94 -9.19 0.36
N LEU A 44 14.97 -9.41 1.27
CA LEU A 44 13.91 -10.40 1.07
C LEU A 44 12.92 -9.99 -0.02
N PHE A 45 12.58 -8.70 -0.05
CA PHE A 45 11.61 -8.15 -0.99
C PHE A 45 12.20 -7.94 -2.39
N ASP A 46 13.50 -7.69 -2.50
CA ASP A 46 14.17 -7.57 -3.80
C ASP A 46 14.03 -8.81 -4.67
N ILE A 47 14.15 -10.00 -4.06
CA ILE A 47 14.07 -11.29 -4.75
C ILE A 47 12.62 -11.62 -5.16
N ALA A 48 11.63 -11.28 -4.33
CA ALA A 48 10.23 -11.53 -4.67
C ALA A 48 9.73 -10.63 -5.81
N HIS A 49 10.38 -9.49 -6.02
CA HIS A 49 10.01 -8.48 -7.01
C HIS A 49 10.97 -8.46 -8.23
N ALA A 50 11.90 -9.41 -8.36
CA ALA A 50 12.86 -9.44 -9.48
C ALA A 50 12.14 -9.42 -10.84
N ASP A 51 11.05 -10.19 -10.97
CA ASP A 51 10.23 -10.25 -12.18
C ASP A 51 9.22 -9.09 -12.27
N ALA A 52 8.94 -8.40 -11.16
CA ALA A 52 7.94 -7.31 -11.11
C ALA A 52 8.34 -6.15 -12.03
N PHE A 53 9.64 -5.88 -12.17
CA PHE A 53 10.15 -4.83 -13.05
C PHE A 53 9.91 -5.12 -14.53
N GLN A 54 9.88 -6.40 -14.91
CA GLN A 54 9.60 -6.85 -16.28
C GLN A 54 8.09 -6.91 -16.57
N LEU A 55 7.28 -7.18 -15.54
CA LEU A 55 5.82 -7.28 -15.66
C LEU A 55 5.12 -5.92 -15.72
N ILE A 56 5.71 -4.90 -15.11
CA ILE A 56 5.13 -3.56 -15.06
C ILE A 56 5.36 -2.83 -16.37
N LYS A 57 4.26 -2.37 -16.97
CA LYS A 57 4.26 -1.65 -18.25
C LYS A 57 4.33 -0.13 -18.09
N ILE A 58 3.82 0.39 -16.96
CA ILE A 58 3.75 1.81 -16.66
C ILE A 58 5.10 2.26 -16.09
N GLU A 59 5.68 3.31 -16.64
CA GLU A 59 7.04 3.74 -16.27
C GLU A 59 7.05 4.38 -14.88
N GLU A 60 5.99 5.10 -14.52
CA GLU A 60 5.78 5.67 -13.19
C GLU A 60 5.80 4.59 -12.09
N ASP A 61 5.20 3.43 -12.34
CA ASP A 61 5.16 2.30 -11.41
C ASP A 61 6.53 1.62 -11.24
N LYS A 62 7.37 1.65 -12.28
CA LYS A 62 8.77 1.18 -12.19
C LYS A 62 9.63 2.14 -11.37
N ILE A 63 9.49 3.45 -11.62
CA ILE A 63 10.18 4.49 -10.84
C ILE A 63 9.78 4.40 -9.37
N PHE A 64 8.49 4.18 -9.12
CA PHE A 64 7.95 3.95 -7.81
C PHE A 64 8.59 2.74 -7.11
N LEU A 65 8.68 1.60 -7.79
CA LEU A 65 9.37 0.41 -7.27
C LEU A 65 10.85 0.65 -6.98
N LEU A 66 11.55 1.40 -7.83
CA LEU A 66 12.95 1.78 -7.59
C LEU A 66 13.10 2.61 -6.31
N ARG A 67 12.20 3.57 -6.08
CA ARG A 67 12.18 4.38 -4.85
C ARG A 67 11.81 3.56 -3.61
N LEU A 68 11.06 2.47 -3.77
CA LEU A 68 10.76 1.52 -2.70
C LEU A 68 11.97 0.62 -2.35
N ARG A 69 12.81 0.31 -3.35
CA ARG A 69 14.05 -0.47 -3.22
C ARG A 69 15.25 0.34 -2.73
N GLY A 70 15.21 1.66 -2.82
CA GLY A 70 16.31 2.53 -2.39
C GLY A 70 16.62 2.42 -0.90
N ILE A 71 17.91 2.52 -0.54
CA ILE A 71 18.38 2.63 0.84
C ILE A 71 17.68 3.81 1.51
N GLY A 72 17.08 3.57 2.68
CA GLY A 72 16.36 4.58 3.46
C GLY A 72 14.84 4.55 3.33
N ARG A 73 14.26 3.75 2.42
CA ARG A 73 12.79 3.54 2.30
C ARG A 73 11.99 4.85 2.38
N GLU A 74 12.41 5.88 1.65
CA GLU A 74 11.72 7.19 1.60
C GLU A 74 10.24 7.05 1.15
N SER A 75 9.93 5.95 0.46
CA SER A 75 8.61 5.65 -0.09
C SER A 75 7.69 4.98 0.95
N TYR A 76 7.45 5.63 2.08
CA TYR A 76 6.31 5.26 2.93
C TYR A 76 5.01 5.79 2.31
N LEU A 77 4.35 4.98 1.49
CA LEU A 77 3.12 5.39 0.81
C LEU A 77 1.95 5.61 1.74
N GLY A 78 1.99 5.05 2.94
CA GLY A 78 0.85 5.06 3.86
C GLY A 78 0.34 6.47 4.17
N GLY A 79 1.22 7.48 4.18
CA GLY A 79 0.82 8.87 4.45
C GLY A 79 0.23 9.61 3.25
N ILE A 80 0.78 9.41 2.06
CA ILE A 80 0.37 10.12 0.84
C ILE A 80 -0.90 9.48 0.27
N ASP A 81 -0.95 8.16 0.17
CA ASP A 81 -2.12 7.44 -0.35
C ASP A 81 -3.33 7.60 0.55
N LYS A 82 -3.15 7.63 1.87
CA LYS A 82 -4.26 7.88 2.79
C LYS A 82 -4.87 9.26 2.58
N LYS A 83 -4.04 10.31 2.46
CA LYS A 83 -4.52 11.67 2.16
C LYS A 83 -5.18 11.75 0.79
N LEU A 84 -4.66 11.03 -0.20
CA LEU A 84 -5.26 10.96 -1.53
C LEU A 84 -6.63 10.25 -1.48
N SER A 85 -6.71 9.11 -0.81
CA SER A 85 -7.94 8.32 -0.63
C SER A 85 -9.02 9.15 0.05
N GLU A 86 -8.69 9.82 1.15
CA GLU A 86 -9.62 10.72 1.86
C GLU A 86 -10.11 11.87 0.96
N LYS A 87 -9.23 12.40 0.08
CA LYS A 87 -9.60 13.46 -0.88
C LYS A 87 -10.53 12.92 -1.97
N TYR A 88 -10.27 11.71 -2.49
CA TYR A 88 -11.12 11.06 -3.48
C TYR A 88 -12.49 10.72 -2.93
N GLU A 89 -12.57 10.18 -1.71
CA GLU A 89 -13.84 9.90 -1.03
C GLU A 89 -14.68 11.16 -0.84
N LYS A 90 -14.08 12.24 -0.33
CA LYS A 90 -14.77 13.55 -0.19
C LYS A 90 -15.26 14.10 -1.53
N MET A 91 -14.47 13.94 -2.59
CA MET A 91 -14.86 14.39 -3.93
C MET A 91 -16.04 13.58 -4.46
N LEU A 92 -16.02 12.26 -4.27
CA LEU A 92 -17.09 11.36 -4.68
C LEU A 92 -18.40 11.66 -3.94
N GLU A 93 -18.32 11.95 -2.64
CA GLU A 93 -19.47 12.29 -1.82
C GLU A 93 -20.11 13.62 -2.24
N LYS A 94 -19.30 14.65 -2.49
CA LYS A 94 -19.78 15.92 -3.07
C LYS A 94 -20.48 15.71 -4.41
N LYS A 95 -19.92 14.87 -5.28
CA LYS A 95 -20.50 14.57 -6.59
C LYS A 95 -21.88 13.91 -6.46
N LYS A 96 -22.03 12.94 -5.54
CA LYS A 96 -23.31 12.30 -5.21
C LYS A 96 -24.35 13.29 -4.68
N ILE A 97 -23.93 14.23 -3.82
CA ILE A 97 -24.83 15.26 -3.27
C ILE A 97 -25.33 16.20 -4.38
N GLU A 98 -24.44 16.68 -5.25
CA GLU A 98 -24.82 17.58 -6.36
C GLU A 98 -25.72 16.88 -7.37
N GLU A 99 -25.52 15.58 -7.60
CA GLU A 99 -26.35 14.77 -8.48
C GLU A 99 -27.77 14.62 -7.91
N LYS A 100 -27.91 14.26 -6.63
CA LYS A 100 -29.21 14.25 -5.93
C LYS A 100 -29.90 15.62 -5.95
N ARG A 101 -29.13 16.70 -5.81
CA ARG A 101 -29.67 18.07 -5.86
C ARG A 101 -30.20 18.41 -7.26
N ARG A 102 -29.47 18.00 -8.31
CA ARG A 102 -29.91 18.15 -9.71
C ARG A 102 -31.15 17.33 -10.02
N GLU A 103 -31.23 16.09 -9.55
CA GLU A 103 -32.41 15.23 -9.72
C GLU A 103 -33.64 15.83 -9.03
N LYS A 104 -33.49 16.29 -7.78
CA LYS A 104 -34.59 16.95 -7.05
C LYS A 104 -35.07 18.22 -7.76
N ASN A 105 -34.15 19.04 -8.26
CA ASN A 105 -34.52 20.25 -9.02
C ASN A 105 -35.21 19.92 -10.35
N LYS A 106 -34.75 18.89 -11.08
CA LYS A 106 -35.44 18.41 -12.28
C LYS A 106 -36.85 17.93 -11.97
N PHE A 107 -37.01 17.15 -10.89
CA PHE A 107 -38.31 16.67 -10.45
C PHE A 107 -39.25 17.83 -10.12
N LEU A 108 -38.80 18.79 -9.32
CA LEU A 108 -39.59 19.98 -8.95
C LEU A 108 -39.98 20.84 -10.16
N ALA A 109 -39.08 21.04 -11.12
CA ALA A 109 -39.37 21.77 -12.34
C ALA A 109 -40.42 21.05 -13.21
N SER A 110 -40.34 19.72 -13.29
CA SER A 110 -41.31 18.89 -14.01
C SER A 110 -42.69 18.92 -13.34
N THR A 111 -42.76 18.91 -12.00
CA THR A 111 -44.04 18.99 -11.27
C THR A 111 -44.67 20.36 -11.38
N PHE A 112 -43.90 21.45 -11.32
CA PHE A 112 -44.44 22.81 -11.48
C PHE A 112 -45.03 23.04 -12.88
N SER A 113 -44.35 22.52 -13.91
CA SER A 113 -44.83 22.56 -15.29
C SER A 113 -46.11 21.73 -15.50
N ALA A 114 -46.31 20.64 -14.76
CA ALA A 114 -47.51 19.82 -14.87
C ALA A 114 -48.72 20.47 -14.17
N VAL A 115 -48.50 21.16 -13.05
CA VAL A 115 -49.56 21.86 -12.31
C VAL A 115 -50.08 23.09 -13.08
N SER A 116 -49.23 23.78 -13.84
CA SER A 116 -49.65 24.95 -14.63
C SER A 116 -50.50 24.63 -15.86
N TYR A 117 -50.62 23.36 -16.26
CA TYR A 117 -51.43 22.93 -17.41
C TYR A 117 -52.86 22.50 -17.03
N VAL A 118 -53.18 22.44 -15.73
CA VAL A 118 -54.47 21.94 -15.21
C VAL A 118 -55.35 23.06 -14.63
N SER A 119 -54.86 24.31 -14.61
CA SER A 119 -55.62 25.52 -14.23
C SER A 119 -56.00 26.34 -15.45
#